data_AF-A0A4R3YVV1-F1
#
_entry.id   AF-A0A4R3YVV1-F1
#
_cell.length_a   1.000
_cell.length_b   1.000
_cell.length_c   1.000
_cell.angle_alpha   90.00
_cell.angle_beta   90.00
_cell.angle_gamma   90.00
#
_symmetry.space_group_name_H-M   'P 1'
#
loop_
_entity.id
_entity.type
_entity.pdbx_description
1 polymer ?
#
loop_
_entity_poly.entity_id
_entity_poly.type
_entity_poly.pdbx_seq_one_letter_code
_entity_poly.pdbx_strand_id
1 'polypeptide(L)'
;MKNALLLYMLVIPLPGLAFVSEVPQTCSGLNNWAPRMAMQALQNANILEQSDIAPERSKNELLHSEKVDNPKNKNLPLYRLVQKLTLYSAKDGSRYEMLTVSLASSEECSMDQPGIMLFARHYPRLL
;
A
#
# COMPACT_ATOMS: atom_id res chain seq x y z
N MET A 1 46.02 -51.42 6.50
CA MET A 1 45.32 -50.72 5.39
C MET A 1 43.83 -50.95 5.50
N LYS A 2 43.03 -49.91 5.77
CA LYS A 2 41.64 -49.71 5.29
C LYS A 2 41.03 -48.50 6.01
N ASN A 3 41.51 -47.34 5.58
CA ASN A 3 40.75 -46.14 5.24
C ASN A 3 39.55 -45.82 6.13
N ALA A 4 39.82 -44.98 7.14
CA ALA A 4 38.95 -43.86 7.43
C ALA A 4 38.80 -43.03 6.15
N LEU A 5 37.58 -42.81 5.65
CA LEU A 5 37.26 -41.72 4.73
C LEU A 5 35.74 -41.65 4.53
N LEU A 6 35.22 -40.42 4.62
CA LEU A 6 34.00 -39.93 3.95
C LEU A 6 32.65 -40.20 4.61
N LEU A 7 32.41 -39.60 5.78
CA LEU A 7 31.09 -39.02 6.10
C LEU A 7 31.06 -37.61 5.47
N TYR A 8 30.88 -37.56 4.15
CA TYR A 8 30.76 -36.32 3.41
C TYR A 8 29.29 -35.88 3.40
N MET A 9 29.05 -34.74 4.04
CA MET A 9 28.00 -33.76 3.74
C MET A 9 26.72 -34.27 3.08
N LEU A 10 25.66 -34.39 3.88
CA LEU A 10 24.30 -34.13 3.40
C LEU A 10 23.77 -32.85 4.06
N VAL A 11 24.47 -31.74 3.84
CA VAL A 11 23.90 -30.40 4.07
C VAL A 11 22.99 -30.14 2.89
N ILE A 12 21.75 -30.60 2.99
CA ILE A 12 20.69 -30.22 2.05
C ILE A 12 20.47 -28.72 2.28
N PRO A 13 20.74 -27.84 1.30
CA PRO A 13 20.30 -26.46 1.40
C PRO A 13 18.77 -26.52 1.36
N LEU A 14 18.11 -26.39 2.52
CA LEU A 14 16.69 -26.09 2.52
C LEU A 14 16.56 -24.78 1.74
N PRO A 15 15.87 -24.75 0.59
CA PRO A 15 15.48 -23.49 -0.01
C PRO A 15 14.66 -22.79 1.06
N GLY A 16 15.21 -21.70 1.61
CA GLY A 16 14.47 -20.85 2.53
C GLY A 16 13.17 -20.51 1.85
N LEU A 17 12.06 -21.00 2.40
CA LEU A 17 10.73 -20.63 1.99
C LEU A 17 10.67 -19.11 2.18
N ALA A 18 10.91 -18.39 1.10
CA ALA A 18 10.57 -16.99 1.02
C ALA A 18 9.04 -16.97 1.12
N PHE A 19 8.52 -16.77 2.33
CA PHE A 19 7.14 -16.41 2.53
C PHE A 19 6.96 -15.08 1.81
N VAL A 20 6.49 -15.15 0.57
CA VAL A 20 5.97 -13.99 -0.14
C VAL A 20 4.85 -13.47 0.75
N SER A 21 5.05 -12.27 1.30
CA SER A 21 4.00 -11.56 2.01
C SER A 21 2.79 -11.52 1.08
N GLU A 22 1.73 -12.27 1.40
CA GLU A 22 0.42 -12.24 0.74
C GLU A 22 -0.26 -10.92 1.06
N VAL A 23 0.35 -9.83 0.63
CA VAL A 23 -0.35 -8.57 0.53
C VAL A 23 -1.46 -8.77 -0.49
N PRO A 24 -2.71 -8.34 -0.23
CA PRO A 24 -3.65 -8.10 -1.30
C PRO A 24 -3.14 -6.91 -2.14
N GLN A 25 -2.22 -7.18 -3.07
CA GLN A 25 -1.80 -6.22 -4.11
C GLN A 25 -3.04 -5.67 -4.84
N THR A 26 -4.11 -6.46 -4.90
CA THR A 26 -5.45 -6.08 -5.37
C THR A 26 -5.98 -4.81 -4.72
N CYS A 27 -5.64 -4.52 -3.45
CA CYS A 27 -6.05 -3.32 -2.72
C CYS A 27 -5.12 -2.11 -2.93
N SER A 28 -4.14 -2.19 -3.84
CA SER A 28 -3.07 -1.20 -4.03
C SER A 28 -3.18 -0.32 -5.29
N GLY A 29 -4.32 0.32 -5.54
CA GLY A 29 -4.56 1.14 -6.74
C GLY A 29 -5.37 2.40 -6.47
N LEU A 30 -5.26 3.42 -7.32
CA LEU A 30 -5.92 4.73 -7.14
C LEU A 30 -7.45 4.65 -7.00
N ASN A 31 -8.06 3.62 -7.59
CA ASN A 31 -9.50 3.40 -7.53
C ASN A 31 -9.96 2.58 -6.32
N ASN A 32 -9.03 2.13 -5.47
CA ASN A 32 -9.36 1.36 -4.29
C ASN A 32 -9.82 2.25 -3.14
N TRP A 33 -10.41 1.60 -2.14
CA TRP A 33 -11.10 2.25 -1.03
C TRP A 33 -10.29 3.37 -0.37
N ALA A 34 -9.10 3.06 0.16
CA ALA A 34 -8.29 4.04 0.88
C ALA A 34 -7.86 5.24 0.03
N PRO A 35 -7.31 5.07 -1.19
CA PRO A 35 -7.04 6.16 -2.12
C PRO A 35 -8.27 7.02 -2.46
N ARG A 36 -9.42 6.40 -2.70
CA ARG A 36 -10.68 7.13 -3.00
C ARG A 36 -11.13 8.00 -1.83
N MET A 37 -11.03 7.48 -0.60
CA MET A 37 -11.34 8.26 0.60
C MET A 37 -10.37 9.41 0.80
N ALA A 38 -9.09 9.22 0.51
CA ALA A 38 -8.11 10.30 0.57
C ALA A 38 -8.39 11.40 -0.47
N MET A 39 -8.74 11.04 -1.71
CA MET A 39 -9.17 12.01 -2.72
C MET A 39 -10.45 12.75 -2.29
N GLN A 40 -11.43 12.04 -1.73
CA GLN A 40 -12.66 12.65 -1.22
C GLN A 40 -12.39 13.60 -0.05
N ALA A 41 -11.43 13.30 0.83
CA ALA A 41 -11.04 14.20 1.92
C ALA A 41 -10.50 15.54 1.40
N LEU A 42 -9.71 15.54 0.32
CA LEU A 42 -9.24 16.77 -0.32
C LEU A 42 -10.40 17.58 -0.94
N GLN A 43 -11.36 16.90 -1.56
CA GLN A 43 -12.55 17.53 -2.14
C GLN A 43 -13.40 18.19 -1.05
N ASN A 44 -13.68 17.46 0.03
CA ASN A 44 -14.44 17.97 1.17
C ASN A 44 -13.74 19.16 1.85
N ALA A 45 -12.42 19.22 1.78
CA ALA A 45 -11.62 20.34 2.28
C ALA A 45 -11.47 21.51 1.28
N ASN A 46 -12.09 21.43 0.09
CA ASN A 46 -11.94 22.39 -1.00
C ASN A 46 -10.48 22.62 -1.43
N ILE A 47 -9.63 21.59 -1.32
CA ILE A 47 -8.20 21.67 -1.69
C ILE A 47 -7.99 21.28 -3.16
N LEU A 48 -8.71 20.26 -3.63
CA LEU A 48 -8.59 19.73 -4.99
C LEU A 48 -9.93 19.14 -5.42
N GLU A 49 -10.44 19.58 -6.57
CA GLU A 49 -11.67 19.04 -7.16
C GLU A 49 -11.37 17.76 -7.95
N GLN A 50 -12.38 16.89 -8.11
CA GLN A 50 -12.21 15.63 -8.86
C GLN A 50 -11.77 15.86 -10.31
N SER A 51 -12.36 16.87 -10.97
CA SER A 51 -12.03 17.25 -12.34
C SER A 51 -10.61 17.80 -12.50
N ASP A 52 -10.02 18.27 -11.40
CA ASP A 52 -8.68 18.84 -11.39
C ASP A 52 -7.61 17.78 -11.14
N ILE A 53 -7.95 16.52 -10.85
CA ILE A 53 -6.96 15.45 -10.66
C ILE A 53 -6.46 14.98 -12.03
N ALA A 54 -5.16 14.89 -12.19
CA ALA A 54 -4.48 14.30 -13.34
C ALA A 54 -4.17 12.81 -13.06
N PRO A 55 -5.08 11.86 -13.34
CA PRO A 55 -4.93 10.45 -12.95
C PRO A 55 -3.72 9.78 -13.61
N GLU A 56 -3.36 10.18 -14.82
CA GLU A 56 -2.25 9.65 -15.59
C GLU A 56 -0.88 9.98 -14.99
N ARG A 57 -0.81 11.02 -14.17
CA ARG A 57 0.41 11.42 -13.44
C ARG A 57 0.36 11.03 -11.96
N SER A 58 -0.83 10.69 -11.46
CA SER A 58 -1.05 10.35 -10.07
C SER A 58 -0.67 8.90 -9.81
N LYS A 59 -0.30 8.59 -8.57
CA LYS A 59 0.13 7.24 -8.19
C LYS A 59 -0.29 6.88 -6.76
N ASN A 60 -0.48 5.58 -6.56
CA ASN A 60 -0.62 4.96 -5.26
C ASN A 60 0.50 3.95 -5.06
N GLU A 61 1.24 4.06 -3.97
CA GLU A 61 2.36 3.19 -3.64
C GLU A 61 2.07 2.51 -2.31
N LEU A 62 2.08 1.18 -2.27
CA LEU A 62 2.03 0.46 -1.00
C LEU A 62 3.40 0.55 -0.32
N LEU A 63 3.45 1.20 0.84
CA LEU A 63 4.68 1.35 1.62
C LEU A 63 4.87 0.20 2.61
N HIS A 64 3.77 -0.28 3.20
CA HIS A 64 3.82 -1.32 4.21
C HIS A 64 2.54 -2.16 4.21
N SER A 65 2.69 -3.44 4.50
CA SER A 65 1.58 -4.36 4.70
C SER A 65 1.94 -5.33 5.81
N GLU A 66 1.09 -5.42 6.82
CA GLU A 66 1.29 -6.26 7.99
C GLU A 66 0.03 -7.08 8.25
N LYS A 67 0.18 -8.40 8.43
CA LYS A 67 -0.94 -9.22 8.89
C LYS A 67 -1.26 -8.88 10.34
N VAL A 68 -2.52 -8.60 10.63
CA VAL A 68 -3.03 -8.28 11.96
C VAL A 68 -4.10 -9.30 12.38
N ASP A 69 -4.42 -9.34 13.67
CA ASP A 69 -5.50 -10.20 14.17
C ASP A 69 -6.86 -9.77 13.60
N ASN A 70 -7.69 -10.75 13.24
CA ASN A 70 -9.05 -10.53 12.78
C ASN A 70 -10.04 -11.09 13.82
N PRO A 71 -10.47 -10.29 14.79
CA PRO A 71 -11.37 -10.76 15.84
C PRO A 71 -12.76 -11.11 15.31
N LYS A 72 -13.14 -10.61 14.12
CA LYS A 72 -14.45 -10.85 13.51
C LYS A 72 -14.50 -12.16 12.70
N ASN A 73 -13.37 -12.57 12.12
CA ASN A 73 -13.29 -13.81 11.34
C ASN A 73 -11.85 -14.35 11.34
N LYS A 74 -11.61 -15.38 12.14
CA LYS A 74 -10.28 -16.02 12.27
C LYS A 74 -9.79 -16.71 11.00
N ASN A 75 -10.68 -17.05 10.08
CA ASN A 75 -10.35 -17.73 8.83
C ASN A 75 -10.07 -16.75 7.68
N LEU A 76 -10.29 -15.45 7.89
CA LEU A 76 -10.05 -14.41 6.89
C LEU A 76 -8.88 -13.53 7.35
N PRO A 77 -7.68 -13.67 6.76
CA PRO A 77 -6.54 -12.83 7.08
C PRO A 77 -6.89 -11.34 6.92
N LEU A 78 -6.55 -10.56 7.95
CA LEU A 78 -6.68 -9.11 7.93
C LEU A 78 -5.28 -8.50 7.85
N TYR A 79 -5.14 -7.46 7.05
CA TYR A 79 -3.90 -6.77 6.78
C TYR A 79 -4.06 -5.29 7.06
N ARG A 80 -3.11 -4.70 7.77
CA ARG A 80 -2.93 -3.26 7.86
C ARG A 80 -2.06 -2.81 6.70
N LEU A 81 -2.59 -1.91 5.88
CA LEU A 81 -1.91 -1.34 4.74
C LEU A 81 -1.55 0.12 5.04
N VAL A 82 -0.31 0.50 4.75
CA VAL A 82 0.13 1.89 4.70
C VAL A 82 0.45 2.22 3.26
N GLN A 83 -0.25 3.21 2.69
CA GLN A 83 -0.07 3.58 1.29
C GLN A 83 0.27 5.07 1.17
N LYS A 84 1.09 5.39 0.19
CA LYS A 84 1.42 6.77 -0.21
C LYS A 84 0.67 7.11 -1.49
N LEU A 85 -0.14 8.15 -1.41
CA LEU A 85 -0.79 8.76 -2.56
C LEU A 85 -0.01 9.98 -3.01
N THR A 86 0.28 10.06 -4.30
CA THR A 86 0.78 11.27 -4.95
C THR A 86 -0.23 11.70 -6.00
N LEU A 87 -0.86 12.85 -5.80
CA LEU A 87 -1.84 13.41 -6.72
C LEU A 87 -1.28 14.66 -7.38
N TYR A 88 -1.56 14.81 -8.67
CA TYR A 88 -1.21 16.00 -9.43
C TYR A 88 -2.47 16.75 -9.85
N SER A 89 -2.43 18.07 -9.78
CA SER A 89 -3.46 18.91 -10.37
C SER A 89 -3.22 19.08 -11.88
N ALA A 90 -4.25 18.83 -12.68
CA ALA A 90 -4.30 19.19 -14.09
C ALA A 90 -4.41 20.71 -14.30
N LYS A 91 -4.98 21.42 -13.34
CA LYS A 91 -5.28 22.86 -13.42
C LYS A 91 -4.04 23.73 -13.22
N ASP A 92 -3.29 23.48 -12.16
CA ASP A 92 -2.15 24.33 -11.77
C ASP A 92 -0.83 23.56 -11.70
N GLY A 93 -0.83 22.23 -11.86
CA GLY A 93 0.38 21.42 -11.73
C GLY A 93 0.85 21.16 -10.30
N SER A 94 0.10 21.60 -9.28
CA SER A 94 0.39 21.34 -7.87
C SER A 94 0.42 19.84 -7.58
N ARG A 95 1.32 19.43 -6.68
CA ARG A 95 1.46 18.05 -6.20
C ARG A 95 1.06 17.92 -4.75
N TYR A 96 0.23 16.93 -4.46
CA TYR A 96 -0.25 16.59 -3.12
C TYR A 96 0.25 15.20 -2.74
N GLU A 97 0.87 15.08 -1.57
CA GLU A 97 1.33 13.80 -1.05
C GLU A 97 0.60 13.46 0.24
N MET A 98 -0.02 12.28 0.26
CA MET A 98 -0.84 11.80 1.37
C MET A 98 -0.41 10.40 1.79
N LEU A 99 -0.62 10.10 3.07
CA LEU A 99 -0.54 8.75 3.60
C LEU A 99 -1.94 8.27 3.96
N THR A 100 -2.23 7.02 3.64
CA THR A 100 -3.41 6.31 4.13
C THR A 100 -2.97 5.14 4.99
N VAL A 101 -3.73 4.88 6.05
CA VAL A 101 -3.64 3.67 6.86
C VAL A 101 -5.01 3.03 6.90
N SER A 102 -5.12 1.78 6.46
CA SER A 102 -6.39 1.07 6.40
C SER A 102 -6.23 -0.41 6.68
N LEU A 103 -7.35 -1.07 6.90
CA LEU A 103 -7.47 -2.52 7.02
C LEU A 103 -8.09 -3.09 5.74
N ALA A 104 -7.52 -4.20 5.27
CA ALA A 104 -8.00 -4.94 4.11
C ALA A 104 -7.83 -6.45 4.35
N SER A 105 -8.65 -7.26 3.71
CA SER A 105 -8.46 -8.71 3.62
C SER A 105 -8.08 -9.11 2.21
N SER A 106 -7.88 -10.41 1.98
CA SER A 106 -7.74 -10.97 0.63
C SER A 106 -9.00 -10.79 -0.24
N GLU A 107 -10.15 -10.53 0.38
CA GLU A 107 -11.47 -10.48 -0.29
C GLU A 107 -12.04 -9.06 -0.35
N GLU A 108 -11.74 -8.21 0.64
CA GLU A 108 -12.36 -6.90 0.81
C GLU A 108 -11.31 -5.83 1.14
N CYS A 109 -11.31 -4.74 0.40
CA CYS A 109 -10.38 -3.63 0.59
C CYS A 109 -10.92 -2.54 1.53
N SER A 110 -12.18 -2.66 1.96
CA SER A 110 -12.89 -1.71 2.83
C SER A 110 -13.26 -2.30 4.20
N MET A 111 -12.28 -2.92 4.87
CA MET A 111 -12.52 -3.52 6.19
C MET A 111 -12.64 -2.48 7.32
N ASP A 112 -12.26 -1.23 7.07
CA ASP A 112 -12.40 -0.09 7.99
C ASP A 112 -12.52 1.27 7.28
N GLN A 113 -12.74 2.32 8.08
CA GLN A 113 -12.57 3.69 7.62
C GLN A 113 -11.06 4.03 7.64
N PRO A 114 -10.46 4.39 6.49
CA PRO A 114 -9.04 4.68 6.42
C PRO A 114 -8.69 5.96 7.21
N GLY A 115 -7.58 5.90 7.95
CA GLY A 115 -6.89 7.10 8.42
C GLY A 115 -6.21 7.79 7.24
N ILE A 116 -6.31 9.12 7.15
CA ILE A 116 -5.79 9.92 6.04
C ILE A 116 -4.96 11.06 6.61
N MET A 117 -3.75 11.26 6.08
CA MET A 117 -2.86 12.35 6.45
C MET A 117 -2.31 13.02 5.19
N LEU A 118 -2.59 14.31 5.00
CA LEU A 118 -1.89 15.15 4.02
C LEU A 118 -0.56 15.60 4.63
N PHE A 119 0.57 15.19 4.05
CA PHE A 119 1.88 15.48 4.62
C PHE A 119 2.73 16.45 3.78
N ALA A 120 2.39 16.65 2.50
CA ALA A 120 3.02 17.69 1.72
C ALA A 120 2.12 18.25 0.60
N ARG A 121 2.25 19.57 0.38
CA ARG A 121 1.71 20.27 -0.79
C ARG A 121 2.85 21.02 -1.46
N HIS A 122 3.06 20.77 -2.74
CA HIS A 122 4.09 21.42 -3.54
C HIS A 122 3.43 22.21 -4.65
N TYR A 123 3.73 23.50 -4.72
CA TYR A 123 3.32 24.37 -5.82
C TYR A 123 4.40 24.35 -6.91
N PRO A 124 4.02 24.42 -8.20
CA PRO A 124 5.01 24.59 -9.26
C PRO A 124 5.80 25.88 -9.01
N ARG A 125 7.10 25.87 -9.33
CA ARG A 125 7.88 27.11 -9.34
C ARG A 125 7.32 28.03 -10.41
N LEU A 126 6.88 29.21 -10.01
CA LEU A 126 6.67 30.34 -10.93
C LEU A 126 8.07 30.75 -11.42
N LEU A 127 8.32 30.54 -12.71
CA LEU A 127 9.51 31.06 -13.40
C LEU A 127 9.27 32.51 -13.83
#